data_AF-A0A7S2QLE2-F1
#
_entry.id   AF-A0A7S2QLE2-F1
#
_cell.length_a   1.000
_cell.length_b   1.000
_cell.length_c   1.000
_cell.angle_alpha   90.00
_cell.angle_beta   90.00
_cell.angle_gamma   90.00
#
_symmetry.space_group_name_H-M   'P 1'
#
loop_
_entity.id
_entity.type
_entity.pdbx_description
1 polymer ?
#
loop_
_entity_poly.entity_id
_entity_poly.type
_entity_poly.pdbx_seq_one_letter_code
_entity_poly.pdbx_strand_id
1 'polypeptide(L)'
;GAMAQAGQGTDARCRGSVMDCVRRALTCCFGRGSDDGTAQPLSSSFTASPGENGGRHRRTSTLATLRLRCAERAECDGRCPVKLVVFDLDETLTMVTFMAKHDDSAAEKDYLIQVDFESPWVPGSRRDKLRKLFADLAEGPGGCRRALAVLTKNGNKKGVRGVVELLTEAGLADAIDAMWILPARPGQHSGAYPEAGGWKYFDPPLGSVAPFKADVLRHVAQHPEQWFPQLRHAGGRQEVRDLEFLRQPLRPEAIVLVDDQRTNFQSATARVLRYCKVARYDGYYQQLGRLKDMGGIGAHSDADFESLRRFVEDPWMCKENLQVRCSARRFAGDCDHHPVRLVVFDFDETLTLATFMPQAKACSADIGWTPDGAGDNEWTSSDLVAYNFETPFVEGNRVVKLQKMFRALLDGVSGQRRVLAILTQNPSGAVAVLNILQAAHLDVYFSAIWAMPATPGQADAPTGVHRSSTGWKCFNPPFAAVYDHKADVLRHVTSHLAEWIPQSGSCGFERLTNLRPESVVLVDDERTNFRSDSPQEAKVLRYCKVARYDEPYRDCGLLNQMGGIGAHSDADYGMLTSFVDRPWDFPYEPSPEDDRPIAEPEPSPVSPTRSRSRMVEPEEMDKAPR
;
A
#
# COMPACT_ATOMS: atom_id res chain seq x y z
N GLY A 1 -48.58 -68.29 17.21
CA GLY A 1 -48.87 -68.06 15.79
C GLY A 1 -48.23 -66.75 15.39
N ALA A 2 -47.68 -66.71 14.18
CA ALA A 2 -46.76 -65.71 13.65
C ALA A 2 -47.32 -64.28 13.48
N MET A 3 -46.38 -63.39 13.12
CA MET A 3 -46.47 -62.16 12.30
C MET A 3 -46.51 -60.77 12.98
N ALA A 4 -45.31 -60.17 13.01
CA ALA A 4 -44.87 -58.86 12.48
C ALA A 4 -45.86 -57.70 12.27
N GLN A 5 -45.50 -56.49 12.74
CA GLN A 5 -44.95 -55.40 11.90
C GLN A 5 -44.49 -54.14 12.70
N ALA A 6 -43.35 -53.62 12.24
CA ALA A 6 -42.75 -52.27 12.25
C ALA A 6 -43.28 -51.11 13.11
N GLY A 7 -42.34 -50.42 13.79
CA GLY A 7 -42.44 -49.04 14.24
C GLY A 7 -41.05 -48.39 14.25
N GLN A 8 -40.91 -47.27 13.53
CA GLN A 8 -39.70 -46.53 13.20
C GLN A 8 -39.09 -45.79 14.40
N GLY A 9 -37.76 -45.79 14.49
CA GLY A 9 -36.98 -44.85 15.31
C GLY A 9 -35.84 -44.28 14.48
N THR A 10 -36.00 -43.04 14.02
CA THR A 10 -34.97 -42.26 13.34
C THR A 10 -34.03 -41.65 14.37
N ASP A 11 -32.79 -42.15 14.40
CA ASP A 11 -31.67 -41.56 15.13
C ASP A 11 -31.12 -40.34 14.34
N ALA A 12 -31.42 -39.15 14.84
CA ALA A 12 -30.84 -37.90 14.36
C ALA A 12 -29.42 -37.76 14.91
N ARG A 13 -28.41 -38.19 14.15
CA ARG A 13 -27.00 -37.85 14.43
C ARG A 13 -26.73 -36.39 14.09
N CYS A 14 -26.19 -35.68 15.08
CA CYS A 14 -25.76 -34.29 15.06
C CYS A 14 -24.96 -33.93 13.79
N ARG A 15 -25.50 -33.01 12.98
CA ARG A 15 -24.70 -32.16 12.09
C ARG A 15 -24.06 -31.08 12.95
N GLY A 16 -22.78 -31.21 13.25
CA GLY A 16 -22.00 -30.09 13.80
C GLY A 16 -21.98 -28.96 12.76
N SER A 17 -22.19 -27.73 13.21
CA SER A 17 -22.11 -26.55 12.33
C SER A 17 -20.66 -26.35 11.89
N VAL A 18 -20.42 -25.89 10.66
CA VAL A 18 -19.09 -25.47 10.14
C VAL A 18 -18.39 -24.52 11.15
N MET A 19 -19.17 -23.74 11.90
CA MET A 19 -18.69 -22.85 12.95
C MET A 19 -18.07 -23.56 14.16
N ASP A 20 -18.49 -24.79 14.47
CA ASP A 20 -17.90 -25.57 15.56
C ASP A 20 -16.52 -26.11 15.17
N CYS A 21 -16.26 -26.39 13.88
CA CYS A 21 -14.93 -26.77 13.38
C CYS A 21 -13.95 -25.61 13.48
N VAL A 22 -14.37 -24.40 13.10
CA VAL A 22 -13.51 -23.21 13.15
C VAL A 22 -13.23 -22.76 14.58
N ARG A 23 -14.24 -22.80 15.48
CA ARG A 23 -14.01 -22.59 16.91
C ARG A 23 -13.04 -23.60 17.50
N ARG A 24 -13.11 -24.88 17.11
CA ARG A 24 -12.14 -25.90 17.55
C ARG A 24 -10.74 -25.63 16.99
N ALA A 25 -10.60 -25.16 15.75
CA ALA A 25 -9.31 -24.76 15.19
C ALA A 25 -8.68 -23.59 15.97
N LEU A 26 -9.47 -22.56 16.31
CA LEU A 26 -9.04 -21.45 17.15
C LEU A 26 -8.62 -21.89 18.57
N THR A 27 -9.30 -22.88 19.14
CA THR A 27 -8.97 -23.42 20.48
C THR A 27 -7.66 -24.24 20.48
N CYS A 28 -7.31 -24.86 19.34
CA CYS A 28 -6.04 -25.60 19.20
C CYS A 28 -4.84 -24.70 18.88
N CYS A 29 -5.05 -23.56 18.22
CA CYS A 29 -3.99 -22.58 17.97
C CYS A 29 -3.73 -21.67 19.19
N PHE A 30 -4.70 -21.54 20.10
CA PHE A 30 -4.60 -20.73 21.31
C PHE A 30 -5.06 -21.50 22.56
N GLY A 31 -4.14 -22.24 23.20
CA GLY A 31 -4.29 -22.77 24.57
C GLY A 31 -3.23 -23.84 24.90
N ARG A 32 -2.57 -23.90 26.06
CA ARG A 32 -2.72 -23.26 27.37
C ARG A 32 -1.31 -23.02 27.95
N GLY A 33 -1.01 -21.80 28.39
CA GLY A 33 0.05 -21.59 29.39
C GLY A 33 -0.40 -22.22 30.70
N SER A 34 0.35 -23.20 31.19
CA SER A 34 0.19 -23.76 32.53
C SER A 34 1.31 -23.21 33.39
N ASP A 35 0.90 -22.60 34.50
CA ASP A 35 1.75 -22.26 35.63
C ASP A 35 2.45 -23.52 36.15
N ASP A 36 3.78 -23.49 36.30
CA ASP A 36 4.50 -23.97 37.48
C ASP A 36 6.01 -23.72 37.39
N GLY A 37 6.53 -22.95 38.37
CA GLY A 37 7.69 -23.33 39.18
C GLY A 37 9.11 -23.38 38.60
N THR A 38 9.89 -22.36 38.97
CA THR A 38 11.33 -22.40 39.36
C THR A 38 12.44 -22.63 38.32
N ALA A 39 13.19 -21.56 38.00
CA ALA A 39 14.67 -21.49 38.08
C ALA A 39 15.20 -20.06 37.82
N GLN A 40 16.33 -19.73 38.45
CA GLN A 40 16.90 -18.40 38.73
C GLN A 40 17.46 -17.60 37.53
N PRO A 41 17.69 -16.28 37.68
CA PRO A 41 18.11 -15.39 36.60
C PRO A 41 19.64 -15.36 36.43
N LEU A 42 20.10 -15.38 35.19
CA LEU A 42 21.43 -14.88 34.82
C LEU A 42 21.30 -13.41 34.41
N SER A 43 22.04 -12.59 35.15
CA SER A 43 22.17 -11.15 35.02
C SER A 43 22.82 -10.71 33.71
N SER A 44 22.20 -9.77 33.00
CA SER A 44 22.92 -8.71 32.32
C SER A 44 22.07 -7.44 32.31
N SER A 45 22.59 -6.42 32.98
CA SER A 45 22.02 -5.12 33.28
C SER A 45 21.75 -4.26 32.03
N PHE A 46 20.50 -3.85 31.84
CA PHE A 46 20.15 -2.53 31.31
C PHE A 46 19.15 -1.90 32.28
N THR A 47 19.62 -0.97 33.09
CA THR A 47 18.82 -0.19 34.03
C THR A 47 18.01 0.85 33.28
N ALA A 48 16.70 0.63 33.14
CA ALA A 48 15.72 1.69 32.98
C ALA A 48 14.89 1.74 34.27
N SER A 49 14.99 2.84 35.02
CA SER A 49 14.23 3.07 36.24
C SER A 49 12.72 3.12 35.94
N PRO A 50 11.85 2.56 36.81
CA PRO A 50 10.41 2.69 36.64
C PRO A 50 9.97 4.04 37.23
N GLY A 51 9.73 5.02 36.36
CA GLY A 51 8.92 6.18 36.68
C GLY A 51 7.45 5.86 36.44
N GLU A 52 6.65 6.00 37.48
CA GLU A 52 5.19 5.92 37.46
C GLU A 52 4.62 6.74 36.30
N ASN A 53 4.04 6.08 35.29
CA ASN A 53 3.21 6.73 34.29
C ASN A 53 1.82 6.11 34.36
N GLY A 54 0.89 6.90 34.89
CA GLY A 54 -0.54 6.66 34.77
C GLY A 54 -0.91 6.42 33.31
N GLY A 55 -1.89 5.54 33.10
CA GLY A 55 -2.29 5.03 31.78
C GLY A 55 -2.64 6.14 30.78
N ARG A 56 -1.64 6.64 30.04
CA ARG A 56 -1.87 7.36 28.79
C ARG A 56 -2.23 6.32 27.74
N HIS A 57 -3.43 6.46 27.19
CA HIS A 57 -3.88 5.69 26.03
C HIS A 57 -2.81 5.76 24.93
N ARG A 58 -2.45 4.61 24.36
CA ARG A 58 -1.50 4.52 23.26
C ARG A 58 -2.11 5.23 22.04
N ARG A 59 -1.57 6.41 21.68
CA ARG A 59 -2.00 7.19 20.51
C ARG A 59 -1.69 6.41 19.23
N THR A 60 -2.67 6.25 18.34
CA THR A 60 -2.53 5.51 17.06
C THR A 60 -2.75 6.45 15.87
N SER A 61 -1.84 6.45 14.89
CA SER A 61 -1.99 7.18 13.63
C SER A 61 -3.07 6.51 12.75
N THR A 62 -3.84 7.31 12.02
CA THR A 62 -5.03 6.87 11.27
C THR A 62 -4.75 6.16 9.95
N LEU A 63 -3.55 6.30 9.36
CA LEU A 63 -3.26 5.84 7.99
C LEU A 63 -2.01 4.95 7.86
N ALA A 64 -1.05 5.05 8.79
CA ALA A 64 0.22 4.32 8.79
C ALA A 64 0.10 2.78 8.80
N THR A 65 -1.10 2.22 9.05
CA THR A 65 -1.26 0.80 9.44
C THR A 65 -1.88 -0.12 8.39
N LEU A 66 -2.27 0.34 7.19
CA LEU A 66 -3.13 -0.47 6.29
C LEU A 66 -2.63 -0.66 4.84
N ARG A 67 -1.43 -0.23 4.46
CA ARG A 67 -0.92 -0.34 3.06
C ARG A 67 0.41 -1.07 2.92
N LEU A 68 0.61 -1.68 1.75
CA LEU A 68 1.88 -2.24 1.32
C LEU A 68 2.97 -1.14 1.23
N ARG A 69 4.15 -1.37 1.81
CA ARG A 69 5.36 -0.56 1.53
C ARG A 69 6.20 -1.28 0.51
N CYS A 70 6.76 -0.59 -0.48
CA CYS A 70 7.83 -1.14 -1.31
C CYS A 70 9.07 -0.26 -1.25
N ALA A 71 10.24 -0.88 -1.11
CA ALA A 71 11.50 -0.19 -0.91
C ALA A 71 12.65 -0.93 -1.61
N GLU A 72 13.52 -0.16 -2.26
CA GLU A 72 14.84 -0.56 -2.72
C GLU A 72 15.86 0.09 -1.78
N ARG A 73 16.74 -0.67 -1.15
CA ARG A 73 17.73 -0.07 -0.26
C ARG A 73 18.75 0.76 -1.03
N ALA A 74 19.34 1.75 -0.36
CA ALA A 74 20.33 2.65 -0.95
C ALA A 74 21.56 1.92 -1.51
N GLU A 75 21.90 0.73 -1.02
CA GLU A 75 23.03 -0.08 -1.50
C GLU A 75 22.80 -0.68 -2.91
N CYS A 76 21.59 -0.57 -3.45
CA CYS A 76 21.28 -1.05 -4.79
C CYS A 76 21.82 -0.06 -5.85
N ASP A 77 22.88 -0.46 -6.54
CA ASP A 77 23.49 0.33 -7.61
C ASP A 77 22.99 -0.11 -9.00
N GLY A 78 22.48 0.86 -9.75
CA GLY A 78 22.01 0.68 -11.13
C GLY A 78 20.56 0.19 -11.28
N ARG A 79 20.11 0.12 -12.53
CA ARG A 79 18.75 -0.30 -12.92
C ARG A 79 18.71 -1.80 -13.22
N CYS A 80 19.00 -2.65 -12.23
CA CYS A 80 18.85 -4.09 -12.40
C CYS A 80 17.36 -4.44 -12.56
N PRO A 81 16.91 -5.14 -13.61
CA PRO A 81 15.53 -5.62 -13.68
C PRO A 81 15.26 -6.70 -12.62
N VAL A 82 14.01 -6.80 -12.15
CA VAL A 82 13.56 -7.89 -11.27
C VAL A 82 13.38 -9.16 -12.10
N LYS A 83 13.97 -10.28 -11.65
CA LYS A 83 13.83 -11.61 -12.25
C LYS A 83 13.06 -12.59 -11.38
N LEU A 84 13.04 -12.37 -10.06
CA LEU A 84 12.40 -13.25 -9.09
C LEU A 84 11.61 -12.43 -8.07
N VAL A 85 10.33 -12.74 -7.90
CA VAL A 85 9.49 -12.21 -6.82
C VAL A 85 9.15 -13.36 -5.87
N VAL A 86 9.48 -13.19 -4.59
CA VAL A 86 9.26 -14.19 -3.55
C VAL A 86 8.24 -13.64 -2.56
N PHE A 87 7.18 -14.40 -2.30
CA PHE A 87 6.13 -14.04 -1.36
C PHE A 87 6.24 -14.88 -0.08
N ASP A 88 6.02 -14.27 1.09
CA ASP A 88 5.51 -15.04 2.22
C ASP A 88 4.07 -15.48 1.97
N LEU A 89 3.63 -16.52 2.65
CA LEU A 89 2.25 -16.96 2.64
C LEU A 89 1.44 -16.25 3.73
N ASP A 90 1.85 -16.44 4.99
CA ASP A 90 1.06 -16.11 6.17
C ASP A 90 0.89 -14.60 6.34
N GLU A 91 -0.35 -14.11 6.36
CA GLU A 91 -0.69 -12.68 6.48
C GLU A 91 -0.04 -11.77 5.40
N THR A 92 0.52 -12.37 4.35
CA THR A 92 1.07 -11.70 3.18
C THR A 92 0.20 -12.00 1.96
N LEU A 93 0.02 -13.27 1.61
CA LEU A 93 -0.95 -13.70 0.61
C LEU A 93 -2.31 -13.97 1.24
N THR A 94 -2.31 -14.58 2.42
CA THR A 94 -3.53 -14.82 3.19
C THR A 94 -3.92 -13.61 4.04
N MET A 95 -5.19 -13.51 4.40
CA MET A 95 -5.73 -12.58 5.40
C MET A 95 -5.39 -13.08 6.81
N VAL A 96 -5.60 -14.38 6.98
CA VAL A 96 -5.27 -15.26 8.09
C VAL A 96 -4.98 -16.62 7.47
N THR A 97 -4.12 -17.45 8.05
CA THR A 97 -3.84 -18.77 7.47
C THR A 97 -4.51 -19.91 8.24
N PHE A 98 -5.45 -20.60 7.60
CA PHE A 98 -6.03 -21.85 8.07
C PHE A 98 -5.79 -22.98 7.06
N MET A 99 -5.14 -24.05 7.52
CA MET A 99 -4.86 -25.22 6.69
C MET A 99 -5.95 -26.27 6.85
N ALA A 100 -6.53 -26.72 5.74
CA ALA A 100 -7.50 -27.81 5.73
C ALA A 100 -6.90 -29.14 6.22
N LYS A 101 -7.67 -29.86 7.03
CA LYS A 101 -7.39 -31.24 7.44
C LYS A 101 -7.81 -32.22 6.35
N HIS A 102 -7.33 -33.46 6.47
CA HIS A 102 -7.64 -34.51 5.50
C HIS A 102 -9.13 -34.89 5.51
N ASP A 103 -9.79 -34.76 6.65
CA ASP A 103 -11.19 -35.13 6.89
C ASP A 103 -12.18 -33.97 6.72
N ASP A 104 -11.69 -32.77 6.41
CA ASP A 104 -12.56 -31.62 6.12
C ASP A 104 -13.35 -31.87 4.83
N SER A 105 -14.66 -31.58 4.89
CA SER A 105 -15.55 -31.64 3.74
C SER A 105 -15.22 -30.57 2.69
N ALA A 106 -15.68 -30.75 1.45
CA ALA A 106 -15.50 -29.75 0.39
C ALA A 106 -16.03 -28.36 0.80
N ALA A 107 -17.17 -28.31 1.48
CA ALA A 107 -17.75 -27.06 1.97
C ALA A 107 -16.89 -26.39 3.06
N GLU A 108 -16.25 -27.17 3.93
CA GLU A 108 -15.32 -26.64 4.94
C GLU A 108 -14.06 -26.10 4.28
N LYS A 109 -13.51 -26.81 3.29
CA LYS A 109 -12.36 -26.33 2.50
C LYS A 109 -12.68 -25.03 1.77
N ASP A 110 -13.81 -24.96 1.08
CA ASP A 110 -14.25 -23.75 0.39
C ASP A 110 -14.39 -22.56 1.35
N TYR A 111 -14.93 -22.80 2.55
CA TYR A 111 -15.03 -21.79 3.60
C TYR A 111 -13.66 -21.33 4.09
N LEU A 112 -12.72 -22.25 4.32
CA LEU A 112 -11.35 -21.90 4.72
C LEU A 112 -10.65 -21.08 3.62
N ILE A 113 -10.80 -21.44 2.35
CA ILE A 113 -10.25 -20.66 1.24
C ILE A 113 -10.86 -19.25 1.19
N GLN A 114 -12.16 -19.12 1.47
CA GLN A 114 -12.82 -17.81 1.57
C GLN A 114 -12.25 -16.98 2.72
N VAL A 115 -12.07 -17.58 3.90
CA VAL A 115 -11.47 -16.94 5.09
C VAL A 115 -10.00 -16.57 4.87
N ASP A 116 -9.25 -17.40 4.15
CA ASP A 116 -7.82 -17.16 3.94
C ASP A 116 -7.56 -16.11 2.87
N PHE A 117 -8.39 -15.99 1.83
CA PHE A 117 -8.06 -15.15 0.67
C PHE A 117 -9.00 -13.97 0.41
N GLU A 118 -10.24 -13.99 0.90
CA GLU A 118 -11.19 -12.90 0.61
C GLU A 118 -11.15 -11.79 1.65
N SER A 119 -11.33 -10.55 1.20
CA SER A 119 -11.40 -9.40 2.11
C SER A 119 -12.82 -8.82 2.11
N PRO A 120 -13.42 -8.53 3.28
CA PRO A 120 -14.68 -7.81 3.38
C PRO A 120 -14.52 -6.30 3.15
N TRP A 121 -13.29 -5.78 3.07
CA TRP A 121 -13.00 -4.34 3.03
C TRP A 121 -12.81 -3.79 1.62
N VAL A 122 -12.62 -4.65 0.61
CA VAL A 122 -12.50 -4.26 -0.79
C VAL A 122 -13.60 -4.89 -1.63
N PRO A 123 -14.14 -4.19 -2.65
CA PRO A 123 -15.19 -4.74 -3.49
C PRO A 123 -14.66 -5.87 -4.39
N GLY A 124 -15.49 -6.90 -4.63
CA GLY A 124 -15.14 -8.04 -5.50
C GLY A 124 -14.25 -9.09 -4.84
N SER A 125 -13.78 -10.08 -5.62
CA SER A 125 -12.92 -11.15 -5.10
C SER A 125 -11.47 -10.68 -5.02
N ARG A 126 -10.92 -10.63 -3.80
CA ARG A 126 -9.50 -10.36 -3.58
C ARG A 126 -8.63 -11.47 -4.15
N ARG A 127 -9.10 -12.72 -4.07
CA ARG A 127 -8.42 -13.90 -4.63
C ARG A 127 -8.26 -13.79 -6.15
N ASP A 128 -9.28 -13.34 -6.87
CA ASP A 128 -9.19 -13.15 -8.32
C ASP A 128 -8.22 -12.00 -8.68
N LYS A 129 -8.17 -10.94 -7.87
CA LYS A 129 -7.19 -9.85 -8.03
C LYS A 129 -5.76 -10.33 -7.77
N LEU A 130 -5.53 -11.19 -6.78
CA LEU A 130 -4.23 -11.85 -6.56
C LEU A 130 -3.82 -12.71 -7.76
N ARG A 131 -4.75 -13.49 -8.32
CA ARG A 131 -4.50 -14.30 -9.53
C ARG A 131 -4.08 -13.42 -10.71
N LYS A 132 -4.79 -12.30 -10.93
CA LYS A 132 -4.44 -11.31 -11.95
C LYS A 132 -3.06 -10.72 -11.69
N LEU A 133 -2.78 -10.27 -10.46
CA LEU A 133 -1.46 -9.74 -10.09
C LEU A 133 -0.35 -10.74 -10.40
N PHE A 134 -0.51 -12.02 -10.05
CA PHE A 134 0.50 -13.02 -10.33
C PHE A 134 0.74 -13.22 -11.83
N ALA A 135 -0.33 -13.22 -12.65
CA ALA A 135 -0.19 -13.27 -14.10
C ALA A 135 0.59 -12.04 -14.62
N ASP A 136 0.20 -10.83 -14.20
CA ASP A 136 0.84 -9.58 -14.61
C ASP A 136 2.32 -9.54 -14.21
N LEU A 137 2.66 -9.97 -12.99
CA LEU A 137 4.04 -10.01 -12.49
C LEU A 137 4.90 -11.03 -13.24
N ALA A 138 4.33 -12.21 -13.54
CA ALA A 138 5.02 -13.29 -14.22
C ALA A 138 5.31 -12.95 -15.69
N GLU A 139 4.38 -12.30 -16.41
CA GLU A 139 4.58 -11.88 -17.80
C GLU A 139 5.57 -10.71 -17.90
N GLY A 140 5.35 -9.68 -17.08
CA GLY A 140 6.13 -8.45 -17.08
C GLY A 140 6.00 -7.59 -18.34
N PRO A 141 6.44 -6.32 -18.28
CA PRO A 141 6.37 -5.42 -19.41
C PRO A 141 7.31 -5.89 -20.53
N GLY A 142 6.88 -5.69 -21.78
CA GLY A 142 7.65 -6.07 -22.96
C GLY A 142 7.92 -7.57 -23.10
N GLY A 143 7.20 -8.43 -22.37
CA GLY A 143 7.43 -9.89 -22.33
C GLY A 143 8.62 -10.30 -21.46
N CYS A 144 9.14 -9.40 -20.61
CA CYS A 144 10.21 -9.71 -19.68
C CYS A 144 9.71 -10.58 -18.53
N ARG A 145 9.69 -11.89 -18.77
CA ARG A 145 9.21 -12.88 -17.82
C ARG A 145 9.94 -12.83 -16.47
N ARG A 146 9.19 -13.03 -15.39
CA ARG A 146 9.71 -13.19 -14.02
C ARG A 146 9.29 -14.52 -13.44
N ALA A 147 10.13 -15.06 -12.56
CA ALA A 147 9.79 -16.21 -11.75
C ALA A 147 9.06 -15.77 -10.48
N LEU A 148 8.02 -16.51 -10.09
CA LEU A 148 7.31 -16.28 -8.83
C LEU A 148 7.55 -17.45 -7.88
N ALA A 149 7.86 -17.16 -6.62
CA ALA A 149 8.06 -18.20 -5.62
C ALA A 149 7.38 -17.87 -4.29
N VAL A 150 7.13 -18.89 -3.47
CA VAL A 150 6.66 -18.74 -2.09
C VAL A 150 7.76 -19.21 -1.14
N LEU A 151 8.10 -18.38 -0.14
CA LEU A 151 9.03 -18.73 0.94
C LEU A 151 8.38 -18.41 2.28
N THR A 152 7.96 -19.44 3.01
CA THR A 152 7.19 -19.25 4.25
C THR A 152 7.80 -19.93 5.47
N LYS A 153 7.49 -19.40 6.67
CA LYS A 153 7.87 -19.97 7.97
C LYS A 153 6.71 -20.73 8.65
N ASN A 154 5.81 -21.29 7.84
CA ASN A 154 4.56 -21.84 8.34
C ASN A 154 4.76 -23.06 9.28
N GLY A 155 3.97 -23.09 10.37
CA GLY A 155 3.93 -24.12 11.40
C GLY A 155 3.33 -25.47 11.00
N ASN A 156 2.74 -25.59 9.81
CA ASN A 156 1.94 -26.72 9.35
C ASN A 156 2.68 -28.07 9.35
N LYS A 157 2.03 -29.09 9.93
CA LYS A 157 2.49 -30.48 9.97
C LYS A 157 2.63 -31.15 8.60
N LYS A 158 2.05 -30.63 7.52
CA LYS A 158 2.21 -31.17 6.15
C LYS A 158 3.46 -30.63 5.43
N GLY A 159 4.23 -29.73 6.04
CA GLY A 159 5.38 -29.10 5.39
C GLY A 159 4.97 -28.34 4.13
N VAL A 160 5.83 -28.34 3.09
CA VAL A 160 5.55 -27.64 1.83
C VAL A 160 4.32 -28.18 1.09
N ARG A 161 3.95 -29.47 1.30
CA ARG A 161 2.77 -30.07 0.66
C ARG A 161 1.49 -29.35 1.03
N GLY A 162 1.33 -28.94 2.29
CA GLY A 162 0.12 -28.21 2.68
C GLY A 162 0.04 -26.82 2.05
N VAL A 163 1.17 -26.17 1.79
CA VAL A 163 1.21 -24.89 1.07
C VAL A 163 0.81 -25.08 -0.39
N VAL A 164 1.32 -26.13 -1.04
CA VAL A 164 0.93 -26.51 -2.40
C VAL A 164 -0.58 -26.81 -2.48
N GLU A 165 -1.11 -27.63 -1.56
CA GLU A 165 -2.53 -27.96 -1.48
C GLU A 165 -3.39 -26.69 -1.35
N LEU A 166 -3.08 -25.82 -0.38
CA LEU A 166 -3.82 -24.58 -0.14
C LEU A 166 -3.84 -23.67 -1.38
N LEU A 167 -2.69 -23.42 -2.00
CA LEU A 167 -2.61 -22.54 -3.16
C LEU A 167 -3.22 -23.16 -4.41
N THR A 168 -3.24 -24.49 -4.52
CA THR A 168 -3.92 -25.20 -5.61
C THR A 168 -5.43 -25.07 -5.45
N GLU A 169 -5.96 -25.32 -4.24
CA GLU A 169 -7.39 -25.16 -3.93
C GLU A 169 -7.85 -23.69 -4.08
N ALA A 170 -6.97 -22.72 -3.80
CA ALA A 170 -7.24 -21.30 -4.06
C ALA A 170 -7.17 -20.90 -5.55
N GLY A 171 -6.66 -21.76 -6.43
CA GLY A 171 -6.42 -21.44 -7.84
C GLY A 171 -5.34 -20.36 -8.02
N LEU A 172 -4.33 -20.35 -7.15
CA LEU A 172 -3.18 -19.43 -7.17
C LEU A 172 -1.86 -20.14 -7.51
N ALA A 173 -1.80 -21.46 -7.31
CA ALA A 173 -0.59 -22.26 -7.54
C ALA A 173 -0.10 -22.23 -8.99
N ASP A 174 -1.01 -22.08 -9.96
CA ASP A 174 -0.66 -22.10 -11.39
C ASP A 174 0.40 -21.07 -11.74
N ALA A 175 0.42 -19.90 -11.10
CA ALA A 175 1.39 -18.86 -11.42
C ALA A 175 2.76 -19.06 -10.73
N ILE A 176 2.89 -19.97 -9.77
CA ILE A 176 4.07 -20.12 -8.92
C ILE A 176 5.06 -21.14 -9.52
N ASP A 177 6.34 -20.74 -9.62
CA ASP A 177 7.43 -21.56 -10.17
C ASP A 177 8.19 -22.35 -9.09
N ALA A 178 8.11 -21.97 -7.81
CA ALA A 178 8.69 -22.72 -6.70
C ALA A 178 8.04 -22.37 -5.35
N MET A 179 8.03 -23.32 -4.42
CA MET A 179 7.59 -23.11 -3.04
C MET A 179 8.61 -23.70 -2.07
N TRP A 180 8.94 -22.98 -1.00
CA TRP A 180 9.89 -23.38 0.02
C TRP A 180 9.36 -23.06 1.41
N ILE A 181 9.66 -23.93 2.38
CA ILE A 181 9.26 -23.76 3.79
C ILE A 181 10.46 -23.79 4.73
N LEU A 182 10.43 -22.94 5.75
CA LEU A 182 11.44 -22.82 6.80
C LEU A 182 10.83 -23.04 8.20
N PRO A 183 11.59 -23.58 9.16
CA PRO A 183 12.82 -24.35 8.97
C PRO A 183 12.53 -25.71 8.32
N ALA A 184 13.57 -26.41 7.86
CA ALA A 184 13.45 -27.78 7.39
C ALA A 184 12.87 -28.69 8.46
N ARG A 185 12.02 -29.64 8.07
CA ARG A 185 11.38 -30.59 9.00
C ARG A 185 11.88 -32.00 8.77
N PRO A 186 12.27 -32.73 9.82
CA PRO A 186 12.67 -34.12 9.69
C PRO A 186 11.59 -34.96 9.00
N GLY A 187 11.97 -35.71 7.97
CA GLY A 187 11.07 -36.62 7.24
C GLY A 187 10.07 -35.93 6.30
N GLN A 188 10.22 -34.63 6.03
CA GLN A 188 9.34 -33.89 5.12
C GLN A 188 10.15 -33.06 4.12
N HIS A 189 9.69 -33.05 2.88
CA HIS A 189 10.24 -32.17 1.88
C HIS A 189 9.99 -30.71 2.24
N SER A 190 11.02 -29.89 2.01
CA SER A 190 10.96 -28.46 2.31
C SER A 190 10.88 -27.58 1.05
N GLY A 191 10.84 -28.19 -0.14
CA GLY A 191 10.67 -27.52 -1.42
C GLY A 191 9.71 -28.25 -2.35
N ALA A 192 9.05 -27.49 -3.22
CA ALA A 192 8.23 -28.01 -4.31
C ALA A 192 8.35 -27.13 -5.56
N TYR A 193 8.22 -27.73 -6.74
CA TYR A 193 8.20 -27.01 -8.03
C TYR A 193 7.26 -27.72 -9.02
N PRO A 194 6.69 -27.00 -10.01
CA PRO A 194 5.83 -27.61 -11.02
C PRO A 194 6.65 -28.40 -12.06
N GLU A 195 6.18 -29.59 -12.40
CA GLU A 195 6.69 -30.46 -13.47
C GLU A 195 5.50 -30.96 -14.30
N ALA A 196 5.74 -31.52 -15.48
CA ALA A 196 4.66 -32.09 -16.29
C ALA A 196 3.89 -33.15 -15.48
N GLY A 197 2.59 -32.93 -15.27
CA GLY A 197 1.73 -33.83 -14.51
C GLY A 197 1.60 -33.53 -13.00
N GLY A 198 2.20 -32.45 -12.48
CA GLY A 198 1.91 -31.97 -11.13
C GLY A 198 3.10 -31.36 -10.39
N TRP A 199 3.01 -31.32 -9.06
CA TRP A 199 4.06 -30.78 -8.20
C TRP A 199 5.07 -31.86 -7.80
N LYS A 200 6.35 -31.55 -7.99
CA LYS A 200 7.47 -32.39 -7.53
C LYS A 200 8.08 -31.81 -6.27
N TYR A 201 8.36 -32.69 -5.32
CA TYR A 201 8.87 -32.33 -4.00
C TYR A 201 10.37 -32.62 -3.91
N PHE A 202 11.09 -31.76 -3.21
CA PHE A 202 12.54 -31.88 -3.02
C PHE A 202 12.99 -31.23 -1.72
N ASP A 203 14.27 -31.42 -1.39
CA ASP A 203 14.90 -30.81 -0.23
C ASP A 203 15.88 -29.71 -0.68
N PRO A 204 15.52 -28.41 -0.49
CA PRO A 204 16.45 -27.31 -0.72
C PRO A 204 17.63 -27.38 0.26
N PRO A 205 18.74 -26.67 -0.03
CA PRO A 205 19.98 -26.71 0.76
C PRO A 205 19.86 -25.95 2.11
N LEU A 206 18.82 -26.23 2.89
CA LEU A 206 18.53 -25.55 4.16
C LEU A 206 19.55 -25.86 5.26
N GLY A 207 20.24 -27.00 5.18
CA GLY A 207 21.28 -27.35 6.15
C GLY A 207 22.55 -26.49 6.05
N SER A 208 22.76 -25.79 4.93
CA SER A 208 23.92 -24.93 4.69
C SER A 208 23.60 -23.44 4.77
N VAL A 209 22.38 -23.07 5.15
CA VAL A 209 21.91 -21.67 5.16
C VAL A 209 21.24 -21.36 6.48
N ALA A 210 21.49 -20.16 7.03
CA ALA A 210 20.80 -19.72 8.24
C ALA A 210 19.27 -19.63 8.01
N PRO A 211 18.43 -19.91 9.01
CA PRO A 211 16.97 -19.99 8.86
C PRO A 211 16.27 -18.60 8.77
N PHE A 212 16.91 -17.65 8.09
CA PHE A 212 16.38 -16.32 7.79
C PHE A 212 16.14 -16.20 6.29
N LYS A 213 15.02 -15.57 5.91
CA LYS A 213 14.67 -15.43 4.48
C LYS A 213 15.74 -14.62 3.72
N ALA A 214 16.30 -13.58 4.33
CA ALA A 214 17.42 -12.83 3.75
C ALA A 214 18.63 -13.72 3.38
N ASP A 215 19.01 -14.66 4.25
CA ASP A 215 20.11 -15.60 3.97
C ASP A 215 19.75 -16.61 2.89
N VAL A 216 18.52 -17.11 2.91
CA VAL A 216 17.97 -17.97 1.86
C VAL A 216 18.02 -17.28 0.51
N LEU A 217 17.51 -16.06 0.39
CA LEU A 217 17.51 -15.32 -0.88
C LEU A 217 18.91 -14.97 -1.37
N ARG A 218 19.85 -14.68 -0.47
CA ARG A 218 21.27 -14.55 -0.82
C ARG A 218 21.83 -15.86 -1.39
N HIS A 219 21.47 -17.01 -0.82
CA HIS A 219 21.87 -18.32 -1.34
C HIS A 219 21.18 -18.66 -2.67
N VAL A 220 19.91 -18.28 -2.84
CA VAL A 220 19.18 -18.40 -4.12
C VAL A 220 19.87 -17.62 -5.24
N ALA A 221 20.31 -16.39 -4.94
CA ALA A 221 21.08 -15.57 -5.87
C ALA A 221 22.41 -16.24 -6.31
N GLN A 222 23.09 -16.91 -5.38
CA GLN A 222 24.38 -17.57 -5.62
C GLN A 222 24.26 -18.93 -6.32
N HIS A 223 23.19 -19.68 -6.05
CA HIS A 223 23.01 -21.07 -6.46
C HIS A 223 21.58 -21.37 -6.93
N PRO A 224 21.06 -20.66 -7.97
CA PRO A 224 19.65 -20.77 -8.39
C PRO A 224 19.25 -22.22 -8.74
N GLU A 225 20.14 -23.03 -9.29
CA GLU A 225 19.92 -24.43 -9.66
C GLU A 225 19.71 -25.39 -8.48
N GLN A 226 20.02 -24.98 -7.24
CA GLN A 226 19.73 -25.74 -6.03
C GLN A 226 18.32 -25.46 -5.49
N TRP A 227 17.73 -24.32 -5.85
CA TRP A 227 16.41 -23.88 -5.40
C TRP A 227 15.33 -24.05 -6.48
N PHE A 228 15.75 -24.07 -7.75
CA PHE A 228 14.94 -24.38 -8.92
C PHE A 228 15.53 -25.62 -9.63
N PRO A 229 15.28 -26.85 -9.14
CA PRO A 229 15.81 -28.07 -9.75
C PRO A 229 15.42 -28.25 -11.22
N GLN A 230 14.31 -27.65 -11.64
CA GLN A 230 13.88 -27.60 -13.04
C GLN A 230 14.94 -26.95 -13.97
N LEU A 231 15.83 -26.10 -13.43
CA LEU A 231 16.96 -25.56 -14.19
C LEU A 231 18.01 -26.59 -14.53
N ARG A 232 18.01 -27.81 -13.97
CA ARG A 232 19.00 -28.86 -14.32
C ARG A 232 18.57 -29.72 -15.51
N HIS A 233 17.27 -29.71 -15.84
CA HIS A 233 16.66 -30.66 -16.77
C HIS A 233 16.20 -30.06 -18.11
N ALA A 234 16.45 -28.77 -18.36
CA ALA A 234 15.98 -28.06 -19.56
C ALA A 234 16.62 -28.50 -20.91
N GLY A 235 17.31 -29.65 -20.95
CA GLY A 235 17.92 -30.22 -22.15
C GLY A 235 17.05 -31.21 -22.94
N GLY A 236 15.81 -31.49 -22.53
CA GLY A 236 14.99 -32.50 -23.21
C GLY A 236 13.49 -32.38 -22.99
N ARG A 237 12.80 -31.85 -24.01
CA ARG A 237 11.35 -31.95 -24.36
C ARG A 237 10.31 -31.87 -23.21
N GLN A 238 9.49 -30.81 -23.37
CA GLN A 238 8.05 -30.68 -23.09
C GLN A 238 7.60 -30.07 -21.75
N GLU A 239 6.94 -28.91 -21.88
CA GLU A 239 5.98 -28.24 -20.96
C GLU A 239 6.44 -27.67 -19.62
N VAL A 240 7.73 -27.61 -19.31
CA VAL A 240 8.19 -26.82 -18.15
C VAL A 240 8.39 -25.36 -18.58
N ARG A 241 7.74 -24.44 -17.86
CA ARG A 241 7.93 -22.99 -17.94
C ARG A 241 9.40 -22.61 -18.11
N ASP A 242 9.74 -21.85 -19.16
CA ASP A 242 11.13 -21.47 -19.46
C ASP A 242 11.72 -20.53 -18.40
N LEU A 243 12.58 -21.07 -17.54
CA LEU A 243 13.28 -20.35 -16.47
C LEU A 243 14.78 -20.15 -16.78
N GLU A 244 15.23 -20.37 -18.03
CA GLU A 244 16.65 -20.23 -18.41
C GLU A 244 17.21 -18.83 -18.08
N PHE A 245 16.37 -17.80 -18.07
CA PHE A 245 16.76 -16.44 -17.70
C PHE A 245 17.28 -16.30 -16.25
N LEU A 246 16.97 -17.27 -15.37
CA LEU A 246 17.50 -17.37 -14.00
C LEU A 246 18.91 -17.96 -13.94
N ARG A 247 19.41 -18.63 -14.99
CA ARG A 247 20.78 -19.17 -15.03
C ARG A 247 21.85 -18.11 -15.26
N GLN A 248 21.48 -16.98 -15.85
CA GLN A 248 22.33 -15.79 -15.83
C GLN A 248 22.54 -15.35 -14.37
N PRO A 249 23.66 -14.70 -14.00
CA PRO A 249 23.92 -14.30 -12.62
C PRO A 249 22.71 -13.61 -11.98
N LEU A 250 22.02 -14.32 -11.07
CA LEU A 250 20.86 -13.81 -10.36
C LEU A 250 21.38 -12.95 -9.22
N ARG A 251 21.64 -11.68 -9.50
CA ARG A 251 22.15 -10.77 -8.47
C ARG A 251 21.09 -10.53 -7.37
N PRO A 252 21.48 -10.24 -6.13
CA PRO A 252 20.53 -9.91 -5.05
C PRO A 252 19.56 -8.78 -5.42
N GLU A 253 19.99 -7.81 -6.23
CA GLU A 253 19.16 -6.73 -6.74
C GLU A 253 18.03 -7.26 -7.65
N ALA A 254 18.19 -8.41 -8.31
CA ALA A 254 17.16 -8.97 -9.18
C ALA A 254 16.03 -9.71 -8.42
N ILE A 255 16.08 -9.75 -7.09
CA ILE A 255 15.13 -10.47 -6.23
C ILE A 255 14.31 -9.47 -5.40
N VAL A 256 12.98 -9.62 -5.41
CA VAL A 256 12.05 -8.91 -4.53
C VAL A 256 11.48 -9.87 -3.49
N LEU A 257 11.51 -9.51 -2.20
CA LEU A 257 10.79 -10.22 -1.14
C LEU A 257 9.54 -9.44 -0.71
N VAL A 258 8.37 -10.05 -0.83
CA VAL A 258 7.10 -9.52 -0.30
C VAL A 258 6.76 -10.28 0.96
N ASP A 259 6.72 -9.59 2.10
CA ASP A 259 6.61 -10.21 3.42
C ASP A 259 5.99 -9.23 4.41
N ASP A 260 5.31 -9.73 5.43
CA ASP A 260 4.68 -8.93 6.47
C ASP A 260 5.57 -8.84 7.74
N GLN A 261 6.68 -9.58 7.83
CA GLN A 261 7.60 -9.57 8.97
C GLN A 261 8.91 -8.84 8.63
N ARG A 262 9.17 -7.74 9.32
CA ARG A 262 10.39 -6.94 9.08
C ARG A 262 11.68 -7.74 9.32
N THR A 263 11.66 -8.63 10.30
CA THR A 263 12.82 -9.47 10.65
C THR A 263 13.21 -10.44 9.54
N ASN A 264 12.38 -10.64 8.51
CA ASN A 264 12.71 -11.47 7.35
C ASN A 264 13.53 -10.74 6.28
N PHE A 265 13.56 -9.40 6.26
CA PHE A 265 14.29 -8.61 5.27
C PHE A 265 15.79 -8.47 5.54
N GLN A 266 16.26 -8.87 6.73
CA GLN A 266 17.67 -8.79 7.09
C GLN A 266 18.03 -9.80 8.18
N SER A 267 19.29 -10.19 8.20
CA SER A 267 19.92 -10.96 9.27
C SER A 267 21.28 -10.34 9.62
N ALA A 268 22.04 -10.99 10.50
CA ALA A 268 23.41 -10.58 10.80
C ALA A 268 24.34 -10.66 9.56
N THR A 269 24.01 -11.49 8.57
CA THR A 269 24.89 -11.82 7.44
C THR A 269 24.31 -11.50 6.07
N ALA A 270 23.02 -11.16 5.97
CA ALA A 270 22.36 -10.90 4.69
C ALA A 270 21.32 -9.78 4.80
N ARG A 271 21.09 -9.09 3.69
CA ARG A 271 20.02 -8.09 3.53
C ARG A 271 19.30 -8.34 2.21
N VAL A 272 17.98 -8.21 2.24
CA VAL A 272 17.19 -8.12 1.03
C VAL A 272 17.23 -6.68 0.54
N LEU A 273 17.73 -6.47 -0.68
CA LEU A 273 17.89 -5.13 -1.25
C LEU A 273 16.58 -4.55 -1.77
N ARG A 274 15.64 -5.39 -2.22
CA ARG A 274 14.32 -4.97 -2.69
C ARG A 274 13.24 -5.74 -1.97
N TYR A 275 12.38 -5.04 -1.26
CA TYR A 275 11.36 -5.68 -0.45
C TYR A 275 10.05 -4.91 -0.47
N CYS A 276 8.95 -5.62 -0.25
CA CYS A 276 7.69 -5.01 0.10
C CYS A 276 7.17 -5.52 1.45
N LYS A 277 6.87 -4.59 2.36
CA LYS A 277 6.30 -4.86 3.69
C LYS A 277 4.77 -4.81 3.60
N VAL A 278 4.10 -5.95 3.75
CA VAL A 278 2.63 -6.00 3.85
C VAL A 278 2.20 -5.53 5.23
N ALA A 279 1.17 -4.69 5.30
CA ALA A 279 0.62 -4.21 6.56
C ALA A 279 -0.13 -5.32 7.31
N ARG A 280 -0.08 -5.27 8.64
CA ARG A 280 -0.91 -6.10 9.53
C ARG A 280 -1.80 -5.21 10.39
N TYR A 281 -2.97 -5.70 10.74
CA TYR A 281 -3.98 -4.92 11.44
C TYR A 281 -4.95 -5.79 12.25
N ASP A 282 -5.60 -5.14 13.22
CA ASP A 282 -6.66 -5.74 14.03
C ASP A 282 -8.02 -5.34 13.46
N GLY A 283 -8.97 -6.27 13.42
CA GLY A 283 -10.29 -5.98 12.85
C GLY A 283 -11.33 -7.07 13.07
N TYR A 284 -12.59 -6.71 12.88
CA TYR A 284 -13.67 -7.70 12.82
C TYR A 284 -13.65 -8.38 11.45
N TYR A 285 -13.56 -9.70 11.44
CA TYR A 285 -13.40 -10.46 10.22
C TYR A 285 -14.41 -11.60 10.13
N GLN A 286 -15.31 -11.46 9.15
CA GLN A 286 -16.39 -12.40 8.86
C GLN A 286 -17.12 -12.84 10.15
N GLN A 287 -17.29 -14.14 10.34
CA GLN A 287 -17.96 -14.73 11.50
C GLN A 287 -17.00 -15.07 12.64
N LEU A 288 -15.71 -14.74 12.51
CA LEU A 288 -14.65 -15.06 13.48
C LEU A 288 -14.56 -14.03 14.61
N GLY A 289 -15.30 -12.92 14.49
CA GLY A 289 -15.25 -11.83 15.43
C GLY A 289 -14.01 -10.97 15.22
N ARG A 290 -13.50 -10.36 16.30
CA ARG A 290 -12.31 -9.51 16.23
C ARG A 290 -11.05 -10.38 16.25
N LEU A 291 -10.30 -10.33 15.16
CA LEU A 291 -8.99 -10.95 15.03
C LEU A 291 -7.89 -9.89 15.13
N LYS A 292 -6.69 -10.34 15.48
CA LYS A 292 -5.50 -9.51 15.59
C LYS A 292 -4.47 -9.91 14.55
N ASP A 293 -3.60 -8.98 14.20
CA ASP A 293 -2.45 -9.21 13.32
C ASP A 293 -2.81 -9.84 11.96
N MET A 294 -4.02 -9.60 11.44
CA MET A 294 -4.42 -10.02 10.08
C MET A 294 -3.66 -9.21 9.04
N GLY A 295 -3.48 -9.76 7.85
CA GLY A 295 -2.77 -9.05 6.77
C GLY A 295 -3.38 -9.26 5.40
N GLY A 296 -2.51 -9.44 4.42
CA GLY A 296 -2.90 -9.67 3.03
C GLY A 296 -2.65 -8.46 2.13
N ILE A 297 -1.88 -8.66 1.05
CA ILE A 297 -1.76 -7.67 -0.03
C ILE A 297 -3.15 -7.34 -0.57
N GLY A 298 -3.49 -6.05 -0.66
CA GLY A 298 -4.77 -5.61 -1.21
C GLY A 298 -5.96 -5.91 -0.29
N ALA A 299 -5.70 -6.14 0.99
CA ALA A 299 -6.76 -6.41 1.94
C ALA A 299 -7.66 -5.20 2.17
N HIS A 300 -7.10 -3.98 2.22
CA HIS A 300 -7.87 -2.74 2.45
C HIS A 300 -7.90 -1.80 1.25
N SER A 301 -7.08 -2.05 0.23
CA SER A 301 -7.03 -1.18 -0.94
C SER A 301 -6.47 -1.91 -2.15
N ASP A 302 -7.16 -1.81 -3.29
CA ASP A 302 -6.67 -2.35 -4.56
C ASP A 302 -5.36 -1.68 -5.02
N ALA A 303 -5.03 -0.51 -4.45
CA ALA A 303 -3.78 0.20 -4.71
C ALA A 303 -2.53 -0.61 -4.33
N ASP A 304 -2.63 -1.58 -3.41
CA ASP A 304 -1.50 -2.45 -3.04
C ASP A 304 -1.05 -3.32 -4.23
N PHE A 305 -2.00 -3.84 -5.02
CA PHE A 305 -1.67 -4.66 -6.20
C PHE A 305 -0.90 -3.84 -7.23
N GLU A 306 -1.37 -2.62 -7.49
CA GLU A 306 -0.73 -1.71 -8.45
C GLU A 306 0.63 -1.23 -7.93
N SER A 307 0.74 -0.94 -6.63
CA SER A 307 2.00 -0.53 -6.01
C SER A 307 3.07 -1.61 -6.12
N LEU A 308 2.70 -2.88 -5.86
CA LEU A 308 3.61 -4.01 -6.03
C LEU A 308 4.01 -4.20 -7.50
N ARG A 309 3.04 -4.14 -8.42
CA ARG A 309 3.29 -4.26 -9.86
C ARG A 309 4.30 -3.22 -10.33
N ARG A 310 4.05 -1.94 -10.07
CA ARG A 310 4.95 -0.84 -10.42
C ARG A 310 6.32 -0.96 -9.76
N PHE A 311 6.39 -1.44 -8.52
CA PHE A 311 7.68 -1.65 -7.86
C PHE A 311 8.51 -2.75 -8.52
N VAL A 312 7.87 -3.84 -8.94
CA VAL A 312 8.56 -4.95 -9.62
C VAL A 312 9.00 -4.54 -11.04
N GLU A 313 8.28 -3.61 -11.67
CA GLU A 313 8.63 -3.01 -12.95
C GLU A 313 9.80 -2.01 -12.81
N ASP A 314 9.68 -1.03 -11.91
CA ASP A 314 10.63 0.08 -11.74
C ASP A 314 11.14 0.23 -10.29
N PRO A 315 11.87 -0.76 -9.74
CA PRO A 315 12.27 -0.77 -8.33
C PRO A 315 13.22 0.38 -7.96
N TRP A 316 14.00 0.90 -8.90
CA TRP A 316 14.89 2.06 -8.66
C TRP A 316 14.14 3.35 -8.36
N MET A 317 12.85 3.41 -8.69
CA MET A 317 12.00 4.49 -8.24
C MET A 317 11.86 4.41 -6.71
N CYS A 318 11.84 3.20 -6.12
CA CYS A 318 11.61 2.85 -4.70
C CYS A 318 12.81 2.99 -3.78
N LYS A 319 13.87 3.68 -4.19
CA LYS A 319 15.03 3.85 -3.32
C LYS A 319 14.66 4.49 -1.98
N GLU A 320 15.06 3.81 -0.92
CA GLU A 320 15.03 4.25 0.46
C GLU A 320 16.17 5.25 0.66
N ASN A 321 16.05 6.42 0.01
CA ASN A 321 16.75 7.60 0.45
C ASN A 321 15.77 8.40 1.31
N LEU A 322 16.19 8.79 2.52
CA LEU A 322 15.39 9.59 3.45
C LEU A 322 15.26 11.06 2.99
N GLN A 323 15.18 11.26 1.67
CA GLN A 323 15.21 12.54 0.99
C GLN A 323 14.14 12.57 -0.09
N VAL A 324 13.65 13.76 -0.40
CA VAL A 324 12.70 13.94 -1.51
C VAL A 324 13.34 13.63 -2.87
N ARG A 325 12.51 13.23 -3.83
CA ARG A 325 12.91 13.04 -5.23
C ARG A 325 12.02 13.86 -6.15
N CYS A 326 12.62 14.79 -6.87
CA CYS A 326 11.92 15.62 -7.84
C CYS A 326 12.21 15.14 -9.27
N SER A 327 11.17 15.08 -10.10
CA SER A 327 11.29 14.71 -11.51
C SER A 327 10.29 15.46 -12.38
N ALA A 328 10.74 15.85 -13.57
CA ALA A 328 9.91 16.40 -14.64
C ALA A 328 9.90 15.44 -15.84
N ARG A 329 8.72 14.91 -16.17
CA ARG A 329 8.49 14.11 -17.37
C ARG A 329 8.59 15.00 -18.62
N ARG A 330 9.06 14.41 -19.72
CA ARG A 330 9.04 15.07 -21.04
C ARG A 330 7.60 15.24 -21.53
N PHE A 331 7.36 16.31 -22.27
CA PHE A 331 6.11 16.61 -22.96
C PHE A 331 6.37 17.46 -24.21
N ALA A 332 5.36 17.61 -25.07
CA ALA A 332 5.49 18.45 -26.26
C ALA A 332 5.68 19.93 -25.86
N GLY A 333 6.78 20.55 -26.27
CA GLY A 333 7.14 21.92 -25.87
C GLY A 333 7.98 22.01 -24.60
N ASP A 334 8.59 20.91 -24.13
CA ASP A 334 9.46 20.92 -22.94
C ASP A 334 10.65 21.91 -23.06
N CYS A 335 11.11 22.18 -24.29
CA CYS A 335 12.13 23.21 -24.58
C CYS A 335 11.71 24.64 -24.22
N ASP A 336 10.41 24.89 -24.02
CA ASP A 336 9.89 26.23 -23.70
C ASP A 336 10.03 26.56 -22.21
N HIS A 337 10.54 25.63 -21.39
CA HIS A 337 10.83 25.81 -19.97
C HIS A 337 9.66 26.47 -19.21
N HIS A 338 8.45 25.96 -19.43
CA HIS A 338 7.24 26.53 -18.85
C HIS A 338 7.36 26.66 -17.32
N PRO A 339 7.06 27.81 -16.71
CA PRO A 339 7.23 28.00 -15.27
C PRO A 339 6.14 27.26 -14.47
N VAL A 340 6.46 26.87 -13.24
CA VAL A 340 5.46 26.34 -12.30
C VAL A 340 4.61 27.48 -11.76
N ARG A 341 3.28 27.32 -11.80
CA ARG A 341 2.30 28.32 -11.34
C ARG A 341 1.45 27.82 -10.17
N LEU A 342 1.23 26.50 -10.09
CA LEU A 342 0.48 25.84 -9.02
C LEU A 342 1.34 24.71 -8.43
N VAL A 343 1.53 24.72 -7.12
CA VAL A 343 2.13 23.62 -6.38
C VAL A 343 1.06 23.03 -5.47
N VAL A 344 0.79 21.74 -5.63
CA VAL A 344 -0.20 21.01 -4.85
C VAL A 344 0.54 20.03 -3.95
N PHE A 345 0.25 20.07 -2.66
CA PHE A 345 0.80 19.14 -1.67
C PHE A 345 -0.25 18.11 -1.29
N ASP A 346 0.14 16.86 -1.13
CA ASP A 346 -0.59 15.99 -0.23
C ASP A 346 -0.40 16.44 1.22
N PHE A 347 -1.32 16.05 2.09
CA PHE A 347 -1.24 16.33 3.51
C PHE A 347 -0.55 15.19 4.26
N ASP A 348 -1.11 14.00 4.15
CA ASP A 348 -0.76 12.83 4.96
C ASP A 348 0.64 12.32 4.62
N GLU A 349 1.50 12.20 5.63
CA GLU A 349 2.89 11.73 5.52
C GLU A 349 3.74 12.46 4.46
N THR A 350 3.23 13.60 3.97
CA THR A 350 3.86 14.50 3.00
C THR A 350 4.20 15.82 3.68
N LEU A 351 3.18 16.49 4.24
CA LEU A 351 3.37 17.65 5.11
C LEU A 351 3.52 17.20 6.56
N THR A 352 2.68 16.25 6.98
CA THR A 352 2.79 15.62 8.29
C THR A 352 3.90 14.56 8.28
N LEU A 353 4.47 14.25 9.45
CA LEU A 353 5.39 13.13 9.67
C LEU A 353 4.63 11.83 9.78
N ALA A 354 3.63 11.84 10.65
CA ALA A 354 2.64 10.82 10.84
C ALA A 354 1.33 11.54 11.14
N THR A 355 0.26 11.13 10.48
CA THR A 355 -1.00 11.86 10.54
C THR A 355 -1.82 11.39 11.71
N PHE A 356 -2.06 12.31 12.64
CA PHE A 356 -2.93 12.14 13.78
C PHE A 356 -4.09 13.12 13.64
N MET A 357 -5.29 12.58 13.45
CA MET A 357 -6.52 13.35 13.35
C MET A 357 -7.36 13.20 14.62
N PRO A 358 -7.80 14.31 15.24
CA PRO A 358 -8.79 14.30 16.30
C PRO A 358 -10.08 13.60 15.88
N GLN A 359 -10.66 12.80 16.78
CA GLN A 359 -11.92 12.10 16.53
C GLN A 359 -13.16 12.99 16.77
N ALA A 360 -12.95 14.21 17.30
CA ALA A 360 -14.02 15.17 17.54
C ALA A 360 -14.70 15.56 16.22
N LYS A 361 -16.00 15.28 16.09
CA LYS A 361 -16.81 15.63 14.91
C LYS A 361 -16.68 17.12 14.53
N ALA A 362 -16.59 18.00 15.55
CA ALA A 362 -16.39 19.43 15.36
C ALA A 362 -15.09 19.76 14.60
N CYS A 363 -14.01 18.99 14.77
CA CYS A 363 -12.77 19.18 14.01
C CYS A 363 -13.00 19.07 12.50
N SER A 364 -13.93 18.22 12.05
CA SER A 364 -14.28 18.05 10.63
C SER A 364 -15.42 18.96 10.13
N ALA A 365 -16.10 19.67 11.03
CA ALA A 365 -17.29 20.47 10.70
C ALA A 365 -17.07 21.97 10.84
N ASP A 366 -16.30 22.39 11.85
CA ASP A 366 -16.18 23.79 12.27
C ASP A 366 -14.80 24.33 11.89
N ILE A 367 -14.75 25.34 11.02
CA ILE A 367 -13.50 26.05 10.71
C ILE A 367 -13.04 26.85 11.92
N GLY A 368 -11.75 26.77 12.24
CA GLY A 368 -11.16 27.42 13.42
C GLY A 368 -11.33 26.61 14.70
N TRP A 369 -11.73 25.34 14.59
CA TRP A 369 -11.76 24.44 15.72
C TRP A 369 -10.35 24.27 16.31
N THR A 370 -10.28 24.28 17.64
CA THR A 370 -9.07 23.95 18.39
C THR A 370 -9.43 22.99 19.51
N PRO A 371 -8.56 22.03 19.86
CA PRO A 371 -8.82 21.14 20.98
C PRO A 371 -8.95 21.91 22.30
N ASP A 372 -8.13 22.93 22.51
CA ASP A 372 -8.13 23.73 23.73
C ASP A 372 -9.45 24.52 23.90
N GLY A 373 -10.00 25.06 22.81
CA GLY A 373 -11.28 25.76 22.82
C GLY A 373 -12.49 24.82 22.97
N ALA A 374 -12.35 23.57 22.55
CA ALA A 374 -13.39 22.55 22.65
C ALA A 374 -13.39 21.79 23.98
N GLY A 375 -12.37 21.98 24.83
CA GLY A 375 -12.17 21.18 26.04
C GLY A 375 -11.87 19.71 25.72
N ASP A 376 -11.18 19.45 24.60
CA ASP A 376 -10.75 18.11 24.23
C ASP A 376 -9.68 17.62 25.24
N ASN A 377 -9.91 16.46 25.83
CA ASN A 377 -9.00 15.88 26.83
C ASN A 377 -7.93 14.97 26.21
N GLU A 378 -8.05 14.65 24.91
CA GLU A 378 -7.15 13.73 24.21
C GLU A 378 -5.93 14.46 23.62
N TRP A 379 -6.18 15.64 23.07
CA TRP A 379 -5.21 16.44 22.33
C TRP A 379 -5.14 17.86 22.87
N THR A 380 -3.96 18.46 22.84
CA THR A 380 -3.78 19.93 22.90
C THR A 380 -3.34 20.42 21.52
N SER A 381 -3.43 21.73 21.24
CA SER A 381 -2.94 22.26 19.95
C SER A 381 -1.43 22.00 19.80
N SER A 382 -0.68 22.11 20.90
CA SER A 382 0.75 21.80 20.93
C SER A 382 1.05 20.33 20.66
N ASP A 383 0.23 19.40 21.18
CA ASP A 383 0.38 17.97 20.86
C ASP A 383 0.16 17.73 19.36
N LEU A 384 -0.92 18.27 18.79
CA LEU A 384 -1.21 18.07 17.36
C LEU A 384 -0.08 18.58 16.48
N VAL A 385 0.47 19.76 16.79
CA VAL A 385 1.63 20.31 16.07
C VAL A 385 2.86 19.43 16.26
N ALA A 386 3.16 19.01 17.49
CA ALA A 386 4.33 18.22 17.80
C ALA A 386 4.29 16.84 17.12
N TYR A 387 3.13 16.17 17.08
CA TYR A 387 3.00 14.83 16.51
C TYR A 387 2.85 14.85 14.99
N ASN A 388 2.19 15.85 14.41
CA ASN A 388 2.03 15.92 12.97
C ASN A 388 3.20 16.61 12.26
N PHE A 389 3.76 17.71 12.79
CA PHE A 389 4.71 18.52 12.01
C PHE A 389 6.15 18.55 12.53
N GLU A 390 6.38 18.31 13.82
CA GLU A 390 7.74 18.35 14.37
C GLU A 390 8.45 17.00 14.27
N THR A 391 9.70 17.03 13.82
CA THR A 391 10.55 15.86 13.68
C THR A 391 11.59 15.78 14.79
N PRO A 392 11.81 14.61 15.40
CA PRO A 392 12.93 14.40 16.32
C PRO A 392 14.25 14.07 15.59
N PHE A 393 14.24 13.94 14.25
CA PHE A 393 15.38 13.41 13.49
C PHE A 393 16.31 14.48 12.92
N VAL A 394 15.87 15.72 12.83
CA VAL A 394 16.72 16.86 12.45
C VAL A 394 16.60 17.98 13.47
N GLU A 395 17.67 18.74 13.65
CA GLU A 395 17.73 19.82 14.63
C GLU A 395 16.83 21.00 14.26
N GLY A 396 16.36 21.74 15.27
CA GLY A 396 15.57 22.95 15.09
C GLY A 396 14.07 22.69 14.90
N ASN A 397 13.33 23.77 14.62
CA ASN A 397 11.88 23.73 14.50
C ASN A 397 11.46 23.49 13.04
N ARG A 398 10.85 22.34 12.75
CA ARG A 398 10.45 21.96 11.40
C ARG A 398 9.32 22.83 10.87
N VAL A 399 8.39 23.26 11.71
CA VAL A 399 7.30 24.18 11.29
C VAL A 399 7.88 25.48 10.73
N VAL A 400 8.87 26.10 11.40
CA VAL A 400 9.53 27.32 10.93
C VAL A 400 10.25 27.08 9.59
N LYS A 401 10.88 25.92 9.41
CA LYS A 401 11.53 25.55 8.15
C LYS A 401 10.52 25.36 7.01
N LEU A 402 9.39 24.70 7.28
CA LEU A 402 8.26 24.59 6.34
C LEU A 402 7.72 25.97 5.95
N GLN A 403 7.50 26.86 6.92
CA GLN A 403 7.06 28.23 6.66
C GLN A 403 8.04 28.97 5.73
N LYS A 404 9.35 28.83 5.97
CA LYS A 404 10.39 29.43 5.11
C LYS A 404 10.33 28.86 3.69
N MET A 405 10.18 27.55 3.54
CA MET A 405 10.03 26.90 2.24
C MET A 405 8.77 27.39 1.51
N PHE A 406 7.61 27.43 2.18
CA PHE A 406 6.36 27.88 1.55
C PHE A 406 6.42 29.34 1.10
N ARG A 407 7.05 30.23 1.88
CA ARG A 407 7.31 31.61 1.44
C ARG A 407 8.16 31.63 0.17
N ALA A 408 9.28 30.89 0.15
CA ALA A 408 10.14 30.81 -1.02
C ALA A 408 9.38 30.28 -2.26
N LEU A 409 8.54 29.27 -2.09
CA LEU A 409 7.71 28.72 -3.17
C LEU A 409 6.68 29.74 -3.69
N LEU A 410 6.02 30.49 -2.79
CA LEU A 410 5.05 31.53 -3.13
C LEU A 410 5.68 32.71 -3.86
N ASP A 411 6.84 33.17 -3.39
CA ASP A 411 7.54 34.32 -3.97
C ASP A 411 8.15 33.97 -5.34
N GLY A 412 8.67 32.75 -5.45
CA GLY A 412 9.33 32.22 -6.64
C GLY A 412 10.55 33.02 -7.08
N VAL A 413 11.13 32.62 -8.21
CA VAL A 413 12.25 33.33 -8.82
C VAL A 413 11.71 34.38 -9.80
N SER A 414 12.37 35.53 -9.87
CA SER A 414 12.04 36.60 -10.82
C SER A 414 10.61 37.15 -10.70
N GLY A 415 10.04 37.15 -9.49
CA GLY A 415 8.70 37.68 -9.22
C GLY A 415 7.55 36.82 -9.76
N GLN A 416 7.85 35.59 -10.22
CA GLN A 416 6.84 34.62 -10.61
C GLN A 416 6.17 34.02 -9.38
N ARG A 417 5.26 34.81 -8.81
CA ARG A 417 4.46 34.35 -7.68
C ARG A 417 3.63 33.14 -8.04
N ARG A 418 3.50 32.20 -7.11
CA ARG A 418 2.79 30.92 -7.30
C ARG A 418 1.58 30.82 -6.41
N VAL A 419 0.77 29.80 -6.65
CA VAL A 419 -0.34 29.41 -5.76
C VAL A 419 0.00 28.05 -5.16
N LEU A 420 -0.23 27.92 -3.84
CA LEU A 420 -0.13 26.64 -3.14
C LEU A 420 -1.53 26.13 -2.81
N ALA A 421 -1.75 24.84 -2.99
CA ALA A 421 -2.97 24.15 -2.59
C ALA A 421 -2.65 22.79 -1.97
N ILE A 422 -3.65 22.17 -1.33
CA ILE A 422 -3.56 20.81 -0.80
C ILE A 422 -4.57 19.92 -1.51
N LEU A 423 -4.14 18.71 -1.89
CA LEU A 423 -5.00 17.65 -2.42
C LEU A 423 -4.72 16.36 -1.65
N THR A 424 -5.66 15.97 -0.80
CA THR A 424 -5.52 14.85 0.14
C THR A 424 -6.65 13.84 -0.02
N GLN A 425 -6.40 12.59 0.39
CA GLN A 425 -7.40 11.54 0.55
C GLN A 425 -7.76 11.31 2.02
N ASN A 426 -7.43 12.25 2.90
CA ASN A 426 -7.69 12.13 4.32
C ASN A 426 -9.21 12.02 4.60
N PRO A 427 -9.67 10.96 5.28
CA PRO A 427 -11.10 10.69 5.48
C PRO A 427 -11.78 11.69 6.43
N SER A 428 -11.02 12.45 7.22
CA SER A 428 -11.55 13.50 8.09
C SER A 428 -11.95 14.77 7.33
N GLY A 429 -11.62 14.87 6.04
CA GLY A 429 -12.09 15.93 5.15
C GLY A 429 -11.27 17.22 5.19
N ALA A 430 -11.63 18.17 4.33
CA ALA A 430 -10.84 19.38 4.08
C ALA A 430 -10.82 20.34 5.29
N VAL A 431 -11.90 20.39 6.06
CA VAL A 431 -12.01 21.24 7.26
C VAL A 431 -11.09 20.73 8.38
N ALA A 432 -11.01 19.42 8.60
CA ALA A 432 -10.09 18.86 9.59
C ALA A 432 -8.64 19.18 9.24
N VAL A 433 -8.26 18.97 7.98
CA VAL A 433 -6.92 19.30 7.48
C VAL A 433 -6.62 20.79 7.66
N LEU A 434 -7.57 21.68 7.38
CA LEU A 434 -7.43 23.11 7.63
C LEU A 434 -7.16 23.41 9.12
N ASN A 435 -7.93 22.84 10.03
CA ASN A 435 -7.78 23.10 11.46
C ASN A 435 -6.41 22.64 11.99
N ILE A 436 -5.89 21.51 11.50
CA ILE A 436 -4.54 21.04 11.85
C ILE A 436 -3.46 21.99 11.31
N LEU A 437 -3.63 22.52 10.09
CA LEU A 437 -2.72 23.53 9.54
C LEU A 437 -2.79 24.86 10.30
N GLN A 438 -3.97 25.27 10.75
CA GLN A 438 -4.18 26.47 11.56
C GLN A 438 -3.48 26.36 12.91
N ALA A 439 -3.54 25.18 13.56
CA ALA A 439 -2.79 24.93 14.80
C ALA A 439 -1.28 25.12 14.63
N ALA A 440 -0.73 24.82 13.45
CA ALA A 440 0.68 25.02 13.11
C ALA A 440 0.99 26.38 12.43
N HIS A 441 -0.01 27.24 12.24
CA HIS A 441 0.10 28.49 11.46
C HIS A 441 0.67 28.29 10.03
N LEU A 442 0.34 27.16 9.41
CA LEU A 442 0.73 26.82 8.04
C LEU A 442 -0.37 27.13 7.02
N ASP A 443 -1.63 27.29 7.46
CA ASP A 443 -2.77 27.58 6.58
C ASP A 443 -2.56 28.87 5.77
N VAL A 444 -1.87 29.86 6.34
CA VAL A 444 -1.64 31.17 5.72
C VAL A 444 -0.90 31.14 4.38
N TYR A 445 -0.27 30.02 4.00
CA TYR A 445 0.44 29.87 2.73
C TYR A 445 -0.41 29.25 1.63
N PHE A 446 -1.57 28.67 1.96
CA PHE A 446 -2.42 27.94 1.02
C PHE A 446 -3.62 28.77 0.59
N SER A 447 -4.04 28.54 -0.65
CA SER A 447 -5.22 29.18 -1.25
C SER A 447 -6.44 28.26 -1.20
N ALA A 448 -6.24 26.95 -1.30
CA ALA A 448 -7.31 25.96 -1.31
C ALA A 448 -6.82 24.63 -0.71
N ILE A 449 -7.77 23.87 -0.14
CA ILE A 449 -7.58 22.50 0.32
C ILE A 449 -8.74 21.69 -0.26
N TRP A 450 -8.41 20.60 -0.94
CA TRP A 450 -9.34 19.66 -1.51
C TRP A 450 -9.12 18.29 -0.86
N ALA A 451 -10.18 17.71 -0.30
CA ALA A 451 -10.18 16.37 0.27
C ALA A 451 -11.06 15.48 -0.60
N MET A 452 -10.44 14.49 -1.25
CA MET A 452 -11.15 13.49 -2.04
C MET A 452 -12.06 12.67 -1.11
N PRO A 453 -13.34 12.47 -1.47
CA PRO A 453 -14.27 11.74 -0.62
C PRO A 453 -13.85 10.27 -0.51
N ALA A 454 -13.76 9.75 0.73
CA ALA A 454 -13.40 8.34 0.97
C ALA A 454 -14.42 7.35 0.38
N THR A 455 -15.69 7.76 0.28
CA THR A 455 -16.75 6.99 -0.39
C THR A 455 -17.47 7.89 -1.38
N PRO A 456 -17.58 7.49 -2.67
CA PRO A 456 -18.38 8.23 -3.64
C PRO A 456 -19.81 8.45 -3.14
N GLY A 457 -20.28 9.70 -3.16
CA GLY A 457 -21.65 10.05 -2.77
C GLY A 457 -21.88 10.37 -1.29
N GLN A 458 -20.86 10.30 -0.43
CA GLN A 458 -20.97 10.75 0.95
C GLN A 458 -21.00 12.30 1.01
N ALA A 459 -22.19 12.87 1.17
CA ALA A 459 -22.45 14.31 1.00
C ALA A 459 -22.37 15.16 2.28
N ASP A 460 -22.10 14.54 3.44
CA ASP A 460 -22.34 15.22 4.73
C ASP A 460 -21.21 16.16 5.18
N ALA A 461 -20.02 16.10 4.57
CA ALA A 461 -18.89 16.95 4.93
C ALA A 461 -18.36 17.73 3.71
N PRO A 462 -18.00 19.02 3.86
CA PRO A 462 -17.37 19.78 2.78
C PRO A 462 -16.07 19.14 2.34
N THR A 463 -15.96 18.86 1.04
CA THR A 463 -14.77 18.27 0.41
C THR A 463 -13.77 19.32 -0.08
N GLY A 464 -14.08 20.61 0.08
CA GLY A 464 -13.18 21.70 -0.22
C GLY A 464 -13.30 22.88 0.74
N VAL A 465 -12.18 23.54 1.01
CA VAL A 465 -12.14 24.87 1.61
C VAL A 465 -11.22 25.78 0.81
N HIS A 466 -11.58 27.06 0.71
CA HIS A 466 -10.77 28.03 -0.01
C HIS A 466 -10.65 29.34 0.76
N ARG A 467 -9.55 30.06 0.55
CA ARG A 467 -9.29 31.33 1.23
C ARG A 467 -9.94 32.47 0.46
N SER A 468 -10.73 33.28 1.18
CA SER A 468 -11.35 34.51 0.68
C SER A 468 -10.83 35.72 1.45
N SER A 469 -11.21 36.93 1.02
CA SER A 469 -10.85 38.17 1.73
C SER A 469 -11.38 38.24 3.16
N THR A 470 -12.45 37.49 3.49
CA THR A 470 -13.07 37.46 4.82
C THR A 470 -12.69 36.22 5.64
N GLY A 471 -11.73 35.41 5.18
CA GLY A 471 -11.34 34.15 5.81
C GLY A 471 -11.64 32.91 4.95
N TRP A 472 -11.57 31.74 5.56
CA TRP A 472 -11.80 30.45 4.90
C TRP A 472 -13.29 30.17 4.68
N LYS A 473 -13.63 29.59 3.54
CA LYS A 473 -15.00 29.22 3.16
C LYS A 473 -15.04 27.79 2.64
N CYS A 474 -16.05 27.04 3.06
CA CYS A 474 -16.35 25.71 2.54
C CYS A 474 -16.97 25.78 1.14
N PHE A 475 -16.67 24.80 0.30
CA PHE A 475 -17.31 24.57 -0.98
C PHE A 475 -17.20 23.08 -1.35
N ASN A 476 -17.86 22.67 -2.43
CA ASN A 476 -17.82 21.29 -2.91
C ASN A 476 -17.13 21.27 -4.30
N PRO A 477 -15.86 20.83 -4.38
CA PRO A 477 -15.19 20.63 -5.66
C PRO A 477 -15.91 19.57 -6.51
N PRO A 478 -15.78 19.61 -7.85
CA PRO A 478 -16.52 18.74 -8.76
C PRO A 478 -15.91 17.32 -8.84
N PHE A 479 -15.66 16.65 -7.70
CA PHE A 479 -15.08 15.30 -7.67
C PHE A 479 -15.92 14.27 -8.43
N ALA A 480 -17.24 14.41 -8.46
CA ALA A 480 -18.13 13.50 -9.20
C ALA A 480 -17.92 13.53 -10.73
N ALA A 481 -17.27 14.57 -11.26
CA ALA A 481 -16.96 14.70 -12.69
C ALA A 481 -15.61 14.09 -13.07
N VAL A 482 -14.85 13.55 -12.10
CA VAL A 482 -13.48 13.13 -12.27
C VAL A 482 -13.30 11.70 -11.76
N TYR A 483 -12.40 10.96 -12.39
CA TYR A 483 -11.97 9.67 -11.86
C TYR A 483 -11.34 9.86 -10.46
N ASP A 484 -11.57 8.92 -9.54
CA ASP A 484 -11.13 9.01 -8.15
C ASP A 484 -9.61 8.78 -8.00
N HIS A 485 -8.84 9.72 -8.55
CA HIS A 485 -7.39 9.68 -8.58
C HIS A 485 -6.79 11.10 -8.72
N LYS A 486 -5.71 11.39 -7.98
CA LYS A 486 -5.13 12.75 -7.91
C LYS A 486 -4.66 13.27 -9.27
N ALA A 487 -4.05 12.43 -10.10
CA ALA A 487 -3.62 12.84 -11.45
C ALA A 487 -4.80 13.32 -12.32
N ASP A 488 -5.96 12.67 -12.26
CA ASP A 488 -7.16 13.10 -12.98
C ASP A 488 -7.73 14.39 -12.40
N VAL A 489 -7.73 14.53 -11.07
CA VAL A 489 -8.13 15.77 -10.39
C VAL A 489 -7.28 16.94 -10.88
N LEU A 490 -5.95 16.80 -10.88
CA LEU A 490 -5.05 17.88 -11.33
C LEU A 490 -5.24 18.21 -12.82
N ARG A 491 -5.48 17.20 -13.66
CA ARG A 491 -5.85 17.44 -15.07
C ARG A 491 -7.15 18.23 -15.15
N HIS A 492 -8.17 17.89 -14.37
CA HIS A 492 -9.45 18.59 -14.35
C HIS A 492 -9.32 20.03 -13.81
N VAL A 493 -8.48 20.26 -12.81
CA VAL A 493 -8.14 21.60 -12.29
C VAL A 493 -7.60 22.50 -13.40
N THR A 494 -6.76 21.98 -14.29
CA THR A 494 -6.18 22.77 -15.39
C THR A 494 -7.22 23.19 -16.43
N SER A 495 -8.27 22.39 -16.65
CA SER A 495 -9.33 22.68 -17.61
C SER A 495 -10.55 23.40 -17.01
N HIS A 496 -10.77 23.33 -15.70
CA HIS A 496 -11.96 23.86 -15.01
C HIS A 496 -11.60 24.68 -13.77
N LEU A 497 -10.58 25.54 -13.88
CA LEU A 497 -9.97 26.24 -12.75
C LEU A 497 -10.98 26.93 -11.80
N ALA A 498 -12.00 27.60 -12.34
CA ALA A 498 -12.97 28.35 -11.55
C ALA A 498 -13.82 27.48 -10.61
N GLU A 499 -14.00 26.21 -10.94
CA GLU A 499 -14.74 25.26 -10.10
C GLU A 499 -13.90 24.74 -8.92
N TRP A 500 -12.58 24.69 -9.09
CA TRP A 500 -11.63 24.20 -8.07
C TRP A 500 -11.06 25.31 -7.21
N ILE A 501 -10.96 26.52 -7.75
CA ILE A 501 -10.47 27.72 -7.07
C ILE A 501 -11.52 28.82 -7.28
N PRO A 502 -12.64 28.82 -6.52
CA PRO A 502 -13.73 29.79 -6.72
C PRO A 502 -13.28 31.26 -6.62
N GLN A 503 -12.19 31.52 -5.92
CA GLN A 503 -11.56 32.84 -5.82
C GLN A 503 -10.71 33.23 -7.04
N SER A 504 -10.61 32.40 -8.08
CA SER A 504 -9.78 32.69 -9.26
C SER A 504 -10.23 33.92 -10.04
N GLY A 505 -11.50 34.34 -9.89
CA GLY A 505 -12.03 35.59 -10.43
C GLY A 505 -11.68 36.84 -9.60
N SER A 506 -11.03 36.69 -8.45
CA SER A 506 -10.57 37.80 -7.59
C SER A 506 -9.14 38.22 -7.92
N CYS A 507 -8.76 39.45 -7.53
CA CYS A 507 -7.42 39.97 -7.73
C CYS A 507 -6.34 39.04 -7.14
N GLY A 508 -5.29 38.75 -7.92
CA GLY A 508 -4.13 37.95 -7.49
C GLY A 508 -4.07 36.51 -8.03
N PHE A 509 -5.10 36.05 -8.75
CA PHE A 509 -5.14 34.74 -9.40
C PHE A 509 -5.07 34.81 -10.94
N GLU A 510 -4.85 35.99 -11.52
CA GLU A 510 -4.76 36.20 -12.97
C GLU A 510 -3.65 35.33 -13.58
N ARG A 511 -2.60 35.02 -12.81
CA ARG A 511 -1.51 34.11 -13.21
C ARG A 511 -1.96 32.67 -13.49
N LEU A 512 -3.05 32.21 -12.89
CA LEU A 512 -3.58 30.88 -13.14
C LEU A 512 -4.44 30.83 -14.42
N THR A 513 -4.67 31.97 -15.09
CA THR A 513 -5.33 31.95 -16.41
C THR A 513 -4.51 31.10 -17.39
N ASN A 514 -5.23 30.25 -18.13
CA ASN A 514 -4.63 29.27 -19.04
C ASN A 514 -3.63 28.33 -18.35
N LEU A 515 -3.95 27.87 -17.12
CA LEU A 515 -3.13 26.88 -16.42
C LEU A 515 -3.00 25.61 -17.27
N ARG A 516 -1.77 25.18 -17.52
CA ARG A 516 -1.48 23.96 -18.28
C ARG A 516 -0.98 22.85 -17.35
N PRO A 517 -1.12 21.55 -17.72
CA PRO A 517 -0.62 20.44 -16.91
C PRO A 517 0.85 20.56 -16.52
N GLU A 518 1.72 21.03 -17.42
CA GLU A 518 3.14 21.24 -17.15
C GLU A 518 3.41 22.40 -16.17
N SER A 519 2.45 23.29 -15.94
CA SER A 519 2.58 24.38 -14.96
C SER A 519 2.20 23.97 -13.54
N VAL A 520 1.87 22.69 -13.32
CA VAL A 520 1.44 22.14 -12.03
C VAL A 520 2.50 21.18 -11.49
N VAL A 521 2.83 21.31 -10.20
CA VAL A 521 3.66 20.34 -9.46
C VAL A 521 2.80 19.63 -8.42
N LEU A 522 2.89 18.31 -8.33
CA LEU A 522 2.35 17.53 -7.21
C LEU A 522 3.49 17.10 -6.27
N VAL A 523 3.40 17.45 -4.99
CA VAL A 523 4.28 16.96 -3.93
C VAL A 523 3.49 15.95 -3.13
N ASP A 524 3.90 14.68 -3.15
CA ASP A 524 3.11 13.58 -2.61
C ASP A 524 4.05 12.45 -2.17
N ASP A 525 3.66 11.70 -1.17
CA ASP A 525 4.39 10.56 -0.66
C ASP A 525 3.87 9.23 -1.22
N GLU A 526 2.83 9.23 -2.03
CA GLU A 526 2.31 8.04 -2.70
C GLU A 526 2.55 8.12 -4.21
N ARG A 527 3.13 7.06 -4.79
CA ARG A 527 3.53 7.12 -6.21
C ARG A 527 2.43 6.86 -7.18
N THR A 528 1.47 6.05 -6.77
CA THR A 528 0.31 5.74 -7.59
C THR A 528 -0.38 7.04 -8.00
N ASN A 529 -0.43 8.03 -7.10
CA ASN A 529 -0.98 9.37 -7.34
C ASN A 529 -0.36 10.15 -8.52
N PHE A 530 0.84 9.83 -9.00
CA PHE A 530 1.47 10.54 -10.13
C PHE A 530 1.03 10.06 -11.52
N ARG A 531 0.36 8.91 -11.62
CA ARG A 531 -0.15 8.35 -12.87
C ARG A 531 -1.40 7.53 -12.63
N SER A 532 -2.48 7.96 -13.27
CA SER A 532 -3.75 7.25 -13.28
C SER A 532 -3.80 6.18 -14.35
N ASP A 533 -4.52 5.10 -14.04
CA ASP A 533 -4.91 4.05 -14.97
C ASP A 533 -6.36 4.27 -15.49
N SER A 534 -6.89 5.49 -15.34
CA SER A 534 -8.14 5.91 -15.95
C SER A 534 -8.06 5.78 -17.49
N PRO A 535 -9.20 5.69 -18.20
CA PRO A 535 -9.21 5.71 -19.68
C PRO A 535 -8.51 6.91 -20.30
N GLN A 536 -8.36 8.00 -19.53
CA GLN A 536 -7.67 9.22 -19.92
C GLN A 536 -6.16 9.18 -19.67
N GLU A 537 -5.67 8.14 -18.98
CA GLU A 537 -4.28 7.91 -18.58
C GLU A 537 -3.60 9.18 -18.04
N ALA A 538 -4.27 9.89 -17.14
CA ALA A 538 -3.77 11.16 -16.63
C ALA A 538 -2.40 10.98 -15.94
N LYS A 539 -1.42 11.82 -16.34
CA LYS A 539 -0.05 11.81 -15.80
C LYS A 539 0.26 13.17 -15.20
N VAL A 540 0.85 13.17 -14.01
CA VAL A 540 1.45 14.36 -13.43
C VAL A 540 2.83 14.55 -14.07
N LEU A 541 3.00 15.66 -14.79
CA LEU A 541 4.22 15.93 -15.54
C LEU A 541 5.38 16.36 -14.63
N ARG A 542 5.10 17.03 -13.52
CA ARG A 542 6.12 17.47 -12.56
C ARG A 542 5.73 17.05 -11.17
N TYR A 543 6.58 16.26 -10.52
CA TYR A 543 6.24 15.73 -9.21
C TYR A 543 7.46 15.67 -8.28
N CYS A 544 7.18 15.73 -6.99
CA CYS A 544 8.15 15.55 -5.92
C CYS A 544 7.66 14.43 -5.01
N LYS A 545 8.36 13.30 -4.99
CA LYS A 545 8.09 12.18 -4.12
C LYS A 545 8.73 12.41 -2.75
N VAL A 546 7.91 12.49 -1.69
CA VAL A 546 8.40 12.52 -0.31
C VAL A 546 8.77 11.10 0.14
N ALA A 547 9.89 10.94 0.84
CA ALA A 547 10.33 9.64 1.33
C ALA A 547 9.44 9.12 2.46
N ARG A 548 9.16 7.81 2.46
CA ARG A 548 8.53 7.11 3.59
C ARG A 548 9.55 6.23 4.30
N TYR A 549 9.50 6.18 5.62
CA TYR A 549 10.41 5.46 6.49
C TYR A 549 9.67 4.90 7.70
N ASP A 550 10.33 3.97 8.39
CA ASP A 550 9.76 3.33 9.57
C ASP A 550 10.72 3.53 10.75
N GLU A 551 10.29 4.22 11.79
CA GLU A 551 11.18 4.68 12.86
C GLU A 551 10.41 4.70 14.20
N PRO A 552 11.09 4.45 15.34
CA PRO A 552 10.51 4.74 16.64
C PRO A 552 10.11 6.21 16.73
N TYR A 553 8.83 6.47 17.00
CA TYR A 553 8.27 7.81 17.06
C TYR A 553 7.69 8.12 18.42
N ARG A 554 8.38 9.00 19.15
CA ARG A 554 7.95 9.54 20.44
C ARG A 554 7.50 8.40 21.38
N ASP A 555 6.30 8.49 21.93
CA ASP A 555 5.66 7.51 22.80
C ASP A 555 4.75 6.51 22.05
N CYS A 556 4.64 6.62 20.72
CA CYS A 556 3.84 5.69 19.90
C CYS A 556 4.56 4.34 19.67
N GLY A 557 5.88 4.30 19.87
CA GLY A 557 6.73 3.18 19.51
C GLY A 557 7.09 3.20 18.02
N LEU A 558 7.39 2.05 17.43
CA LEU A 558 7.71 1.95 16.01
C LEU A 558 6.47 2.26 15.16
N LEU A 559 6.50 3.37 14.42
CA LEU A 559 5.52 3.67 13.39
C LEU A 559 6.07 3.25 12.02
N ASN A 560 5.16 2.83 11.14
CA ASN A 560 5.48 2.46 9.78
C ASN A 560 4.99 3.56 8.83
N GLN A 561 5.61 3.68 7.67
CA GLN A 561 5.20 4.59 6.60
C GLN A 561 5.20 6.06 7.01
N MET A 562 5.96 6.45 8.04
CA MET A 562 6.15 7.86 8.36
C MET A 562 6.79 8.58 7.19
N GLY A 563 6.53 9.87 7.04
CA GLY A 563 7.13 10.68 5.99
C GLY A 563 7.43 12.09 6.45
N GLY A 564 6.94 13.07 5.70
CA GLY A 564 7.14 14.47 5.96
C GLY A 564 8.37 15.02 5.25
N ILE A 565 8.16 16.00 4.37
CA ILE A 565 9.24 16.72 3.71
C ILE A 565 10.20 17.35 4.74
N GLY A 566 11.50 17.10 4.59
CA GLY A 566 12.51 17.58 5.52
C GLY A 566 12.45 16.95 6.91
N ALA A 567 11.77 15.81 7.08
CA ALA A 567 11.76 15.11 8.36
C ALA A 567 13.15 14.57 8.73
N HIS A 568 13.95 14.12 7.76
CA HIS A 568 15.30 13.58 7.96
C HIS A 568 16.42 14.38 7.31
N SER A 569 16.09 15.39 6.50
CA SER A 569 17.09 16.11 5.71
C SER A 569 16.61 17.52 5.38
N ASP A 570 17.27 18.54 5.94
CA ASP A 570 17.01 19.94 5.59
C ASP A 570 17.26 20.24 4.11
N ALA A 571 18.05 19.41 3.43
CA ALA A 571 18.28 19.56 1.99
C ALA A 571 17.00 19.38 1.17
N ASP A 572 15.97 18.71 1.71
CA ASP A 572 14.69 18.50 1.02
C ASP A 572 14.00 19.83 0.67
N TYR A 573 14.06 20.81 1.57
CA TYR A 573 13.47 22.13 1.34
C TYR A 573 14.12 22.83 0.16
N GLY A 574 15.46 22.83 0.11
CA GLY A 574 16.23 23.42 -0.98
C GLY A 574 16.04 22.67 -2.30
N MET A 575 15.93 21.34 -2.25
CA MET A 575 15.66 20.47 -3.38
C MET A 575 14.30 20.80 -4.02
N LEU A 576 13.23 20.84 -3.22
CA LEU A 576 11.90 21.16 -3.72
C LEU A 576 11.82 22.59 -4.27
N THR A 577 12.39 23.58 -3.58
CA THR A 577 12.40 24.97 -4.09
C THR A 577 13.14 25.05 -5.43
N SER A 578 14.34 24.44 -5.53
CA SER A 578 15.13 24.43 -6.76
C SER A 578 14.38 23.76 -7.92
N PHE A 579 13.69 22.65 -7.64
CA PHE A 579 12.86 21.96 -8.62
C PHE A 579 11.68 22.79 -9.10
N VAL A 580 10.95 23.43 -8.19
CA VAL A 580 9.79 24.26 -8.57
C VAL A 580 10.24 25.50 -9.37
N ASP A 581 11.44 26.01 -9.10
CA ASP A 581 12.01 27.14 -9.84
C ASP A 581 12.51 26.75 -11.22
N ARG A 582 13.15 25.58 -11.36
CA ARG A 582 13.79 25.10 -12.59
C ARG A 582 13.53 23.62 -12.83
N PRO A 583 12.27 23.21 -13.09
CA PRO A 583 11.91 21.79 -13.18
C PRO A 583 12.61 21.05 -14.32
N TRP A 584 13.01 21.75 -15.38
CA TRP A 584 13.77 21.20 -16.51
C TRP A 584 15.19 20.73 -16.13
N ASP A 585 15.76 21.21 -15.02
CA ASP A 585 17.04 20.72 -14.48
C ASP A 585 16.89 19.34 -13.80
N PHE A 586 15.66 18.82 -13.71
CA PHE A 586 15.31 17.56 -13.04
C PHE A 586 14.64 16.61 -14.02
N PRO A 587 15.30 16.23 -15.13
CA PRO A 587 14.70 15.36 -16.12
C PRO A 587 14.31 14.03 -15.48
N TYR A 588 13.09 13.60 -15.75
CA TYR A 588 12.71 12.21 -15.56
C TYR A 588 13.53 11.39 -16.55
N GLU A 589 14.33 10.47 -16.05
CA GLU A 589 15.04 9.52 -16.89
C GLU A 589 14.12 8.31 -17.13
N PRO A 590 13.38 8.24 -18.26
CA PRO A 590 12.50 7.12 -18.54
C PRO A 590 13.23 5.78 -18.46
N SER A 591 12.51 4.72 -18.10
CA SER A 591 12.99 3.39 -18.48
C SER A 591 12.98 3.32 -20.02
N PRO A 592 13.85 2.54 -20.69
CA PRO A 592 13.82 2.38 -22.15
C PRO A 592 12.45 1.97 -22.72
N GLU A 593 11.51 1.54 -21.89
CA GLU A 593 10.16 1.15 -22.28
C GLU A 593 9.15 2.32 -22.31
N ASP A 594 9.40 3.39 -21.54
CA ASP A 594 8.56 4.60 -21.52
C ASP A 594 8.66 5.41 -22.83
N ASP A 595 9.73 5.21 -23.62
CA ASP A 595 9.96 5.85 -24.92
C ASP A 595 9.32 5.08 -26.10
N ARG A 596 8.63 3.96 -25.86
CA ARG A 596 7.87 3.31 -26.94
C ARG A 596 6.72 4.25 -27.33
N PRO A 597 6.61 4.65 -28.61
CA PRO A 597 5.45 5.39 -29.07
C PRO A 597 4.21 4.61 -28.64
N ILE A 598 3.29 5.27 -27.92
CA ILE A 598 1.95 4.74 -27.72
C ILE A 598 1.43 4.57 -29.15
N ALA A 599 1.32 3.32 -29.60
CA ALA A 599 0.76 3.03 -30.91
C ALA A 599 -0.58 3.78 -30.97
N GLU A 600 -0.73 4.65 -31.97
CA GLU A 600 -2.03 5.27 -32.21
C GLU A 600 -3.06 4.14 -32.22
N PRO A 601 -4.18 4.27 -31.48
CA PRO A 601 -5.17 3.22 -31.44
C PRO A 601 -5.59 2.93 -32.87
N GLU A 602 -5.20 1.75 -33.36
CA GLU A 602 -5.71 1.20 -34.62
C GLU A 602 -7.24 1.39 -34.59
N PRO A 603 -7.84 2.02 -35.60
CA PRO A 603 -9.26 2.28 -35.61
C PRO A 603 -9.97 0.92 -35.48
N SER A 604 -10.57 0.68 -34.32
CA SER A 604 -11.30 -0.55 -34.03
C SER A 604 -12.25 -0.85 -35.18
N PRO A 605 -12.24 -2.07 -35.75
CA PRO A 605 -13.17 -2.41 -36.81
C PRO A 605 -14.58 -2.22 -36.27
N VAL A 606 -15.31 -1.29 -36.90
CA VAL A 606 -16.70 -0.95 -36.59
C VAL A 606 -17.51 -2.25 -36.67
N SER A 607 -17.78 -2.83 -35.51
CA SER A 607 -18.69 -3.97 -35.40
C SER A 607 -20.11 -3.43 -35.51
N PRO A 608 -20.97 -3.99 -36.38
CA PRO A 608 -22.30 -3.45 -36.60
C PRO A 608 -23.14 -3.57 -35.33
N THR A 609 -23.66 -2.43 -34.91
CA THR A 609 -24.55 -2.21 -33.78
C THR A 609 -25.75 -3.16 -33.86
N ARG A 610 -25.83 -4.12 -32.93
CA ARG A 610 -27.05 -4.89 -32.68
C ARG A 610 -27.87 -4.15 -31.64
N SER A 611 -28.85 -3.37 -32.10
CA SER A 611 -29.84 -2.69 -31.27
C SER A 611 -30.52 -3.65 -30.31
N ARG A 612 -30.24 -3.52 -29.01
CA ARG A 612 -31.10 -4.03 -27.94
C ARG A 612 -31.92 -2.87 -27.41
N SER A 613 -33.16 -2.78 -27.89
CA SER A 613 -34.21 -1.95 -27.32
C SER A 613 -34.49 -2.45 -25.89
N ARG A 614 -34.23 -1.59 -24.90
CA ARG A 614 -34.57 -1.84 -23.50
C ARG A 614 -35.89 -1.13 -23.25
N MET A 615 -36.99 -1.88 -23.31
CA MET A 615 -38.29 -1.42 -22.82
C MET A 615 -38.17 -1.14 -21.32
N VAL A 616 -38.49 0.09 -20.95
CA VAL A 616 -38.74 0.53 -19.59
C VAL A 616 -40.23 0.34 -19.37
N GLU A 617 -40.60 -0.53 -18.43
CA GLU A 617 -41.92 -0.48 -17.80
C GLU A 617 -41.78 0.08 -16.37
N PRO A 618 -42.75 0.88 -15.91
CA PRO A 618 -42.71 1.53 -14.61
C PRO A 618 -43.46 0.70 -13.57
N GLU A 619 -42.97 0.67 -12.33
CA GLU A 619 -43.85 0.37 -11.19
C GLU A 619 -43.66 1.39 -10.06
N GLU A 620 -44.80 1.95 -9.67
CA GLU A 620 -45.05 2.91 -8.63
C GLU A 620 -44.91 2.34 -7.21
N MET A 621 -44.79 3.29 -6.29
CA MET A 621 -44.83 3.20 -4.83
C MET A 621 -46.07 2.50 -4.25
N ASP A 622 -45.92 1.77 -3.13
CA ASP A 622 -46.41 2.24 -1.81
C ASP A 622 -46.14 1.26 -0.62
N LYS A 623 -45.65 1.86 0.48
CA LYS A 623 -45.96 1.64 1.93
C LYS A 623 -45.72 0.28 2.65
N ALA A 624 -44.64 0.29 3.46
CA ALA A 624 -44.55 0.11 4.94
C ALA A 624 -45.05 -1.20 5.64
N PRO A 625 -44.85 -1.40 6.96
CA PRO A 625 -43.66 -1.99 7.60
C PRO A 625 -43.96 -3.26 8.45
N ARG A 626 -42.91 -3.99 8.85
CA ARG A 626 -42.80 -4.68 10.16
C ARG A 626 -41.35 -5.07 10.46
#